data_AF-A0A536BRA7-F1
#
_entry.id   AF-A0A536BRA7-F1
#
_cell.length_a   1.000
_cell.length_b   1.000
_cell.length_c   1.000
_cell.angle_alpha   90.00
_cell.angle_beta   90.00
_cell.angle_gamma   90.00
#
_symmetry.space_group_name_H-M   'P 1'
#
loop_
_entity.id
_entity.type
_entity.pdbx_description
1 polymer ?
#
loop_
_entity_poly.entity_id
_entity_poly.type
_entity_poly.pdbx_seq_one_letter_code
_entity_poly.pdbx_strand_id
1 'polypeptide(L)'
;MNAEFNWWLLIVGLGIGAGLVWLVLADVRRREDEVGKAERQFEASWIAETLRGWGRKIDPETAEQVLELHQLYLSSLPPDEAPLEGVDEVRDPVPSEAATGSNQAPAFDERRAGEQSAGGGVESSGRERSQPVTGTSPTWSATAPSAKRR
;
A
#
# COMPACT_ATOMS: atom_id res chain seq x y z
N MET A 1 58.37 4.94 15.47
CA MET A 1 57.06 4.52 16.04
C MET A 1 56.87 3.03 15.80
N ASN A 2 56.25 2.32 16.74
CA ASN A 2 56.12 0.85 16.69
C ASN A 2 55.15 0.43 15.57
N ALA A 3 55.68 -0.15 14.49
CA ALA A 3 54.90 -0.59 13.33
C ALA A 3 53.81 -1.61 13.70
N GLU A 4 54.09 -2.44 14.71
CA GLU A 4 53.17 -3.44 15.25
C GLU A 4 51.95 -2.82 15.94
N PHE A 5 52.15 -1.70 16.64
CA PHE A 5 51.04 -0.94 17.22
C PHE A 5 50.17 -0.30 16.13
N ASN A 6 50.77 0.20 15.05
CA ASN A 6 50.03 0.77 13.92
C ASN A 6 49.17 -0.30 13.22
N TRP A 7 49.71 -1.50 13.01
CA TRP A 7 48.97 -2.63 12.46
C TRP A 7 47.79 -3.04 13.33
N TRP A 8 47.98 -3.05 14.66
CA TRP A 8 46.91 -3.35 15.60
C TRP A 8 45.77 -2.33 15.52
N LEU A 9 46.10 -1.03 15.42
CA LEU A 9 45.09 0.03 15.26
C LEU A 9 44.28 -0.12 13.97
N LEU A 10 44.89 -0.57 12.87
CA LEU A 10 44.16 -0.82 11.63
C LEU A 10 43.11 -1.92 11.79
N ILE A 11 43.46 -3.01 12.46
CA ILE A 11 42.52 -4.13 12.71
C ILE A 11 41.38 -3.68 13.61
N VAL A 12 41.68 -2.98 14.70
CA VAL A 12 40.67 -2.52 15.65
C VAL A 12 39.76 -1.47 15.00
N GLY A 13 40.33 -0.52 14.28
CA GLY A 13 39.57 0.48 13.53
C GLY A 13 38.64 -0.18 12.50
N LEU A 14 39.13 -1.17 11.77
CA LEU A 14 38.32 -1.93 10.82
C LEU A 14 37.20 -2.72 11.51
N GLY A 15 37.50 -3.39 12.63
CA GLY A 15 36.50 -4.14 13.39
C GLY A 15 35.39 -3.25 13.95
N ILE A 16 35.75 -2.11 14.53
CA ILE A 16 34.78 -1.11 15.03
C ILE A 16 33.99 -0.52 13.86
N GLY A 17 34.66 -0.16 12.76
CA GLY A 17 34.00 0.40 11.57
C GLY A 17 33.00 -0.58 10.96
N ALA A 18 33.41 -1.83 10.73
CA ALA A 18 32.54 -2.88 10.20
C ALA A 18 31.37 -3.17 11.17
N GLY A 19 31.63 -3.20 12.48
CA GLY A 19 30.60 -3.38 13.49
C GLY A 19 29.57 -2.26 13.49
N LEU A 20 29.99 -1.00 13.36
CA LEU A 20 29.10 0.16 13.28
C LEU A 20 28.26 0.15 12.00
N VAL A 21 28.88 -0.13 10.84
CA VAL A 21 28.16 -0.24 9.58
C VAL A 21 27.12 -1.36 9.64
N TRP A 22 27.51 -2.52 10.18
CA TRP A 22 26.59 -3.64 10.39
C TRP A 22 25.44 -3.27 11.32
N LEU A 23 25.72 -2.58 12.43
CA LEU A 23 24.69 -2.12 13.38
C LEU A 23 23.71 -1.16 12.71
N VAL A 24 24.20 -0.19 11.93
CA VAL A 24 23.35 0.76 11.21
C VAL A 24 22.49 0.03 10.18
N LEU A 25 23.06 -0.92 9.43
CA LEU A 25 22.31 -1.67 8.43
C LEU A 25 21.23 -2.56 9.07
N ALA A 26 21.55 -3.18 10.21
CA ALA A 26 20.59 -3.95 10.99
C ALA A 26 19.48 -3.06 11.59
N ASP A 27 19.81 -1.87 12.09
CA ASP A 27 18.84 -0.91 12.63
C ASP A 27 17.91 -0.37 11.55
N VAL A 28 18.44 0.00 10.38
CA VAL A 28 17.63 0.44 9.24
C VAL A 28 16.67 -0.65 8.82
N ARG A 29 17.15 -1.89 8.62
CA ARG A 29 16.28 -3.00 8.20
C ARG A 29 15.14 -3.24 9.20
N ARG A 30 15.44 -3.19 10.50
CA ARG A 30 14.43 -3.32 11.55
C ARG A 30 13.43 -2.16 11.55
N ARG A 31 13.90 -0.93 11.34
CA ARG A 31 13.03 0.25 11.24
C ARG A 31 12.12 0.17 10.03
N GLU A 32 12.62 -0.22 8.86
CA GLU A 32 11.79 -0.41 7.67
C GLU A 32 10.70 -1.48 7.92
N ASP A 33 11.02 -2.57 8.62
CA ASP A 33 10.05 -3.61 8.99
C ASP A 33 8.97 -3.12 9.98
N GLU A 34 9.35 -2.27 10.94
CA GLU A 34 8.43 -1.72 11.95
C GLU A 34 7.58 -0.55 11.38
N VAL A 35 8.23 0.38 10.68
CA VAL A 35 7.59 1.51 10.00
C VAL A 35 6.64 1.01 8.92
N GLY A 36 7.07 0.04 8.11
CA GLY A 36 6.25 -0.57 7.07
C GLY A 36 5.05 -1.37 7.58
N LYS A 37 4.92 -1.64 8.88
CA LYS A 37 3.69 -2.18 9.49
C LYS A 37 2.75 -1.07 9.95
N ALA A 38 3.27 -0.06 10.64
CA ALA A 38 2.48 1.07 11.12
C ALA A 38 1.90 1.91 9.96
N GLU A 39 2.71 2.15 8.91
CA GLU A 39 2.27 2.87 7.71
C GLU A 39 1.21 2.08 6.94
N ARG A 40 1.34 0.76 6.87
CA ARG A 40 0.35 -0.12 6.23
C ARG A 40 -1.02 -0.03 6.87
N GLN A 41 -1.08 0.01 8.20
CA GLN A 41 -2.33 0.15 8.92
C GLN A 41 -3.01 1.48 8.61
N PHE A 42 -2.21 2.56 8.51
CA PHE A 42 -2.72 3.86 8.11
C PHE A 42 -3.22 3.86 6.66
N GLU A 43 -2.46 3.29 5.73
CA GLU A 43 -2.83 3.18 4.32
C GLU A 43 -4.09 2.33 4.12
N ALA A 44 -4.21 1.20 4.82
CA ALA A 44 -5.39 0.35 4.80
C ALA A 44 -6.65 1.11 5.28
N SER A 45 -6.51 1.91 6.34
CA SER A 45 -7.60 2.76 6.83
C SER A 45 -8.01 3.83 5.81
N TRP A 46 -7.02 4.45 5.14
CA TRP A 46 -7.25 5.44 4.09
C TRP A 46 -7.94 4.83 2.86
N ILE A 47 -7.53 3.64 2.43
CA ILE A 47 -8.15 2.90 1.32
C ILE A 47 -9.60 2.53 1.66
N ALA A 48 -9.86 2.01 2.87
CA ALA A 48 -11.20 1.65 3.31
C ALA A 48 -12.15 2.86 3.33
N GLU A 49 -11.67 4.01 3.81
CA GLU A 49 -12.47 5.26 3.83
C GLU A 49 -12.67 5.82 2.41
N THR A 50 -11.65 5.76 1.56
CA THR A 50 -11.76 6.20 0.16
C THR A 50 -12.77 5.35 -0.61
N LEU A 51 -12.73 4.02 -0.45
CA LEU A 51 -13.69 3.09 -1.07
C LEU A 51 -15.11 3.29 -0.55
N ARG A 52 -15.25 3.64 0.74
CA ARG A 52 -16.54 3.99 1.33
C ARG A 52 -17.15 5.21 0.64
N GLY A 53 -16.33 6.21 0.30
CA GLY A 53 -16.74 7.35 -0.54
C GLY A 53 -17.27 6.95 -1.93
N TRP A 54 -16.83 5.81 -2.46
CA TRP A 54 -17.31 5.23 -3.72
C TRP A 54 -18.45 4.23 -3.54
N GLY A 55 -19.03 4.13 -2.34
CA GLY A 55 -20.14 3.23 -2.03
C GLY A 55 -19.73 1.77 -1.79
N ARG A 56 -18.44 1.45 -1.75
CA ARG A 56 -17.94 0.10 -1.42
C ARG A 56 -17.49 0.04 0.04
N LYS A 57 -18.05 -0.90 0.80
CA LYS A 57 -17.64 -1.15 2.18
C LYS A 57 -16.61 -2.26 2.20
N ILE A 58 -15.36 -1.90 2.45
CA ILE A 58 -14.28 -2.84 2.78
C ILE A 58 -13.83 -2.51 4.21
N ASP A 59 -13.57 -3.56 4.98
CA ASP A 59 -13.01 -3.44 6.31
C ASP A 59 -11.51 -3.11 6.24
N PRO A 60 -10.96 -2.23 7.11
CA PRO A 60 -9.54 -1.90 7.11
C PRO A 60 -8.62 -3.13 7.21
N GLU A 61 -9.01 -4.16 7.97
CA GLU A 61 -8.21 -5.38 8.11
C GLU A 61 -8.13 -6.15 6.79
N THR A 62 -9.19 -6.11 5.98
CA THR A 62 -9.20 -6.71 4.64
C THR A 62 -8.31 -5.94 3.67
N ALA A 63 -8.31 -4.61 3.74
CA ALA A 63 -7.41 -3.78 2.92
C ALA A 63 -5.94 -4.03 3.29
N GLU A 64 -5.63 -4.21 4.57
CA GLU A 64 -4.29 -4.56 5.05
C GLU A 64 -3.83 -5.92 4.50
N GLN A 65 -4.68 -6.94 4.53
CA GLN A 65 -4.37 -8.26 3.96
C GLN A 65 -4.07 -8.20 2.46
N VAL A 66 -4.78 -7.36 1.71
CA VAL A 66 -4.53 -7.16 0.27
C VAL A 66 -3.16 -6.50 0.06
N LEU A 67 -2.81 -5.49 0.87
CA LEU A 67 -1.49 -4.84 0.80
C LEU A 67 -0.36 -5.81 1.16
N GLU A 68 -0.55 -6.67 2.16
CA GLU A 68 0.40 -7.71 2.52
C GLU A 68 0.59 -8.71 1.38
N LEU A 69 -0.50 -9.19 0.77
CA LEU A 69 -0.44 -10.09 -0.38
C LEU A 69 0.23 -9.43 -1.59
N HIS A 70 -0.01 -8.13 -1.81
CA HIS A 70 0.63 -7.38 -2.88
C HIS A 70 2.14 -7.26 -2.66
N GLN A 71 2.58 -7.00 -1.43
CA GLN A 71 4.01 -6.97 -1.11
C GLN A 71 4.65 -8.35 -1.30
N LEU A 72 3.95 -9.43 -0.91
CA LEU A 72 4.39 -10.79 -1.16
C LEU A 72 4.55 -11.07 -2.66
N TYR A 73 3.59 -10.62 -3.48
CA TYR A 73 3.66 -10.70 -4.93
C TYR A 73 4.91 -9.98 -5.48
N LEU A 74 5.13 -8.73 -5.08
CA LEU A 74 6.28 -7.94 -5.54
C LEU A 74 7.63 -8.55 -5.12
N SER A 75 7.69 -9.12 -3.92
CA SER A 75 8.90 -9.81 -3.43
C SER A 75 9.12 -11.19 -4.05
N SER A 76 8.09 -11.78 -4.65
CA SER A 76 8.18 -13.06 -5.35
C SER A 76 8.64 -12.94 -6.81
N LEU A 77 8.60 -11.73 -7.40
CA LEU A 77 9.09 -11.50 -8.75
C LEU A 77 10.62 -11.65 -8.79
N PRO A 78 11.18 -12.57 -9.60
CA PRO A 78 12.61 -12.61 -9.85
C PRO A 78 13.07 -11.25 -10.44
N PRO A 79 14.26 -10.73 -10.09
CA PRO A 79 14.75 -9.42 -10.53
C PRO A 79 14.81 -9.19 -12.06
N ASP A 80 14.64 -10.25 -12.86
CA ASP A 80 14.86 -10.25 -14.31
C ASP A 80 13.58 -10.11 -15.16
N GLU A 81 12.39 -10.01 -14.56
CA GLU A 81 11.13 -9.87 -15.30
C GLU A 81 10.42 -8.52 -15.03
N ALA A 82 11.13 -7.41 -15.22
CA ALA A 82 10.45 -6.15 -15.50
C ALA A 82 10.06 -6.18 -17.00
N PRO A 83 8.76 -6.23 -17.36
CA PRO A 83 8.37 -6.11 -18.75
C PRO A 83 8.87 -4.78 -19.30
N LEU A 84 9.71 -4.85 -20.33
CA LEU A 84 10.14 -3.72 -21.13
C LEU A 84 8.90 -3.14 -21.83
N GLU A 85 8.29 -2.09 -21.27
CA GLU A 85 7.22 -1.34 -21.95
C GLU A 85 7.73 0.05 -22.35
N GLY A 86 8.74 0.04 -23.23
CA GLY A 86 8.95 1.12 -24.19
C GLY A 86 8.11 0.81 -25.41
N VAL A 87 6.89 1.35 -25.45
CA VAL A 87 6.00 1.29 -26.61
C VAL A 87 6.59 2.20 -27.69
N ASP A 88 7.51 1.66 -28.51
CA ASP A 88 7.81 2.27 -29.80
C ASP A 88 6.65 1.93 -30.74
N GLU A 89 5.71 2.88 -30.79
CA GLU A 89 4.62 2.98 -31.76
C GLU A 89 5.20 3.09 -33.17
N VAL A 90 5.63 1.98 -33.77
CA VAL A 90 5.74 1.88 -35.24
C VAL A 90 4.38 1.50 -35.77
N ARG A 91 3.56 2.54 -35.94
CA ARG A 91 2.29 2.50 -36.66
C ARG A 91 2.57 2.26 -38.14
N ASP A 92 2.59 1.00 -38.57
CA ASP A 92 2.44 0.67 -39.98
C ASP A 92 0.98 0.92 -40.40
N PRO A 93 0.70 1.79 -41.39
CA PRO A 93 -0.65 1.96 -41.91
C PRO A 93 -1.03 0.72 -42.74
N VAL A 94 -1.87 -0.15 -42.17
CA VAL A 94 -2.52 -1.22 -42.94
C VAL A 94 -3.46 -0.57 -43.97
N PRO A 95 -3.37 -0.89 -45.26
CA PRO A 95 -4.27 -0.35 -46.27
C PRO A 95 -5.71 -0.79 -45.99
N SER A 96 -6.60 0.20 -46.03
CA SER A 96 -8.05 0.03 -46.01
C SER A 96 -8.49 -0.75 -47.25
N GLU A 97 -8.85 -2.03 -47.07
CA GLU A 97 -9.70 -2.74 -48.02
C GLU A 97 -11.01 -3.15 -47.32
N ALA A 98 -12.09 -2.66 -47.92
CA ALA A 98 -13.46 -2.89 -47.53
C ALA A 98 -13.83 -4.38 -47.65
N ALA A 99 -14.42 -4.94 -46.58
CA ALA A 99 -15.29 -6.10 -46.69
C ALA A 99 -16.34 -6.08 -45.57
N THR A 100 -17.51 -5.55 -45.94
CA THR A 100 -18.85 -5.91 -45.51
C THR A 100 -18.97 -7.26 -44.79
N GLY A 101 -19.61 -7.28 -43.61
CA GLY A 101 -20.03 -8.52 -42.96
C GLY A 101 -20.75 -8.31 -41.63
N SER A 102 -22.08 -8.20 -41.70
CA SER A 102 -23.04 -8.22 -40.59
C SER A 102 -22.79 -9.29 -39.52
N ASN A 103 -23.05 -8.94 -38.26
CA ASN A 103 -23.74 -9.77 -37.24
C ASN A 103 -23.83 -8.96 -35.93
N GLN A 104 -24.83 -8.10 -35.76
CA GLN A 104 -26.14 -8.41 -35.19
C GLN A 104 -26.05 -9.06 -33.79
N ALA A 105 -26.31 -8.21 -32.79
CA ALA A 105 -26.47 -8.54 -31.39
C ALA A 105 -27.78 -9.32 -31.13
N PRO A 106 -27.80 -10.26 -30.16
CA PRO A 106 -29.02 -10.66 -29.51
C PRO A 106 -29.21 -9.87 -28.20
N ALA A 107 -30.34 -9.18 -28.14
CA ALA A 107 -30.95 -8.64 -26.95
C ALA A 107 -31.22 -9.77 -25.94
N PHE A 108 -30.86 -9.56 -24.68
CA PHE A 108 -31.25 -10.43 -23.57
C PHE A 108 -32.34 -9.75 -22.74
N ASP A 109 -33.39 -10.52 -22.50
CA ASP A 109 -34.75 -10.14 -22.14
C ASP A 109 -34.92 -9.85 -20.63
N GLU A 110 -35.46 -8.68 -20.31
CA GLU A 110 -36.01 -8.31 -19.01
C GLU A 110 -37.35 -9.05 -18.80
N ARG A 111 -37.35 -10.16 -18.06
CA ARG A 111 -38.56 -10.65 -17.37
C ARG A 111 -38.29 -11.79 -16.38
N ARG A 112 -38.17 -11.45 -15.08
CA ARG A 112 -38.88 -12.22 -14.04
C ARG A 112 -39.09 -11.39 -12.78
N ALA A 113 -40.31 -10.89 -12.67
CA ALA A 113 -40.91 -10.41 -11.45
C ALA A 113 -41.09 -11.56 -10.44
N GLY A 114 -41.08 -11.20 -9.15
CA GLY A 114 -42.11 -11.64 -8.22
C GLY A 114 -41.68 -12.58 -7.09
N GLU A 115 -42.09 -12.16 -5.89
CA GLU A 115 -42.42 -12.94 -4.69
C GLU A 115 -41.30 -13.14 -3.66
N GLN A 116 -41.28 -12.29 -2.61
CA GLN A 116 -42.09 -12.40 -1.36
C GLN A 116 -41.53 -13.47 -0.41
N SER A 117 -40.94 -13.04 0.71
CA SER A 117 -41.42 -13.49 2.03
C SER A 117 -40.88 -12.58 3.14
N ALA A 118 -41.82 -11.99 3.86
CA ALA A 118 -41.64 -11.42 5.17
C ALA A 118 -41.34 -12.50 6.22
N GLY A 119 -40.73 -12.11 7.35
CA GLY A 119 -40.84 -12.88 8.59
C GLY A 119 -39.67 -12.76 9.56
N GLY A 120 -39.92 -12.14 10.72
CA GLY A 120 -39.21 -12.35 11.99
C GLY A 120 -37.95 -11.48 12.18
N GLY A 121 -37.87 -10.51 13.08
CA GLY A 121 -38.50 -10.43 14.40
C GLY A 121 -37.73 -11.27 15.42
N VAL A 122 -36.55 -10.82 15.83
CA VAL A 122 -35.92 -11.25 17.10
C VAL A 122 -35.21 -10.05 17.72
N GLU A 123 -35.77 -9.61 18.85
CA GLU A 123 -35.14 -8.77 19.85
C GLU A 123 -33.89 -9.47 20.40
N SER A 124 -32.77 -8.74 20.46
CA SER A 124 -31.68 -9.08 21.37
C SER A 124 -31.17 -7.82 22.05
N SER A 125 -31.66 -7.66 23.26
CA SER A 125 -31.21 -6.78 24.31
C SER A 125 -29.77 -7.12 24.71
N GLY A 126 -28.93 -6.08 24.87
CA GLY A 126 -27.82 -6.13 25.82
C GLY A 126 -26.41 -6.21 25.24
N ARG A 127 -25.74 -5.05 25.15
CA ARG A 127 -24.32 -4.86 25.49
C ARG A 127 -24.02 -3.36 25.58
N GLU A 128 -24.02 -2.81 26.79
CA GLU A 128 -22.80 -2.48 27.52
C GLU A 128 -21.75 -1.65 26.75
N ARG A 129 -21.56 -0.43 27.28
CA ARG A 129 -20.33 0.38 27.31
C ARG A 129 -19.71 0.82 25.99
N SER A 130 -19.72 2.13 25.78
CA SER A 130 -18.48 2.89 25.59
C SER A 130 -18.68 4.35 25.99
N GLN A 131 -17.77 4.83 26.84
CA GLN A 131 -17.67 6.19 27.33
C GLN A 131 -17.26 7.14 26.18
N PRO A 132 -17.62 8.43 26.21
CA PRO A 132 -17.01 9.40 25.31
C PRO A 132 -15.56 9.62 25.75
N VAL A 133 -14.60 9.08 24.99
CA VAL A 133 -13.22 9.55 25.03
C VAL A 133 -13.22 10.99 24.53
N THR A 134 -12.93 11.91 25.44
CA THR A 134 -12.60 13.30 25.12
C THR A 134 -11.38 13.29 24.21
N GLY A 135 -11.60 13.56 22.92
CA GLY A 135 -10.53 13.75 21.96
C GLY A 135 -9.68 14.95 22.37
N THR A 136 -8.44 14.69 22.80
CA THR A 136 -7.39 15.70 22.85
C THR A 136 -6.95 15.93 21.40
N SER A 137 -7.44 17.02 20.80
CA SER A 137 -6.96 17.48 19.50
C SER A 137 -5.44 17.69 19.57
N PRO A 138 -4.64 17.11 18.67
CA PRO A 138 -3.25 17.47 18.56
C PRO A 138 -3.16 18.89 17.98
N THR A 139 -2.64 19.82 18.78
CA THR A 139 -2.29 21.18 18.33
C THR A 139 -0.99 21.09 17.55
N TRP A 140 -1.05 20.92 16.23
CA TRP A 140 0.12 21.05 15.37
C TRP A 140 0.40 22.54 15.19
N SER A 141 1.41 23.03 15.91
CA SER A 141 1.94 24.38 15.72
C SER A 141 2.59 24.48 14.34
N ALA A 142 1.85 25.03 13.37
CA ALA A 142 2.41 25.42 12.08
C ALA A 142 3.49 26.48 12.31
N THR A 143 4.76 26.08 12.23
CA THR A 143 5.88 27.01 12.17
C THR A 143 5.88 27.65 10.79
N ALA A 144 5.43 28.89 10.72
CA ALA A 144 5.44 29.68 9.49
C ALA A 144 6.88 29.86 8.98
N PRO A 145 7.14 29.74 7.66
CA PRO A 145 8.46 29.99 7.11
C PRO A 145 8.83 31.47 7.23
N SER A 146 9.98 31.72 7.86
CA SER A 146 10.58 33.03 8.06
C SER A 146 10.84 33.73 6.73
N ALA A 147 10.15 34.86 6.50
CA ALA A 147 10.36 35.72 5.35
C ALA A 147 11.72 36.42 5.45
N LYS A 148 12.64 35.96 4.61
CA LYS A 148 13.98 36.50 4.38
C LYS A 148 13.90 38.00 4.03
N ARG A 149 14.35 38.87 4.93
CA ARG A 149 14.55 40.30 4.66
C ARG A 149 15.67 40.47 3.63
N ARG A 150 15.39 41.31 2.63
CA ARG A 150 16.34 41.88 1.66
C ARG A 150 17.40 42.73 2.37
#